data_AF-A0A356J852-F1
#
_entry.id   AF-A0A356J852-F1
#
_cell.length_a   1.000
_cell.length_b   1.000
_cell.length_c   1.000
_cell.angle_alpha   90.00
_cell.angle_beta   90.00
_cell.angle_gamma   90.00
#
_symmetry.space_group_name_H-M   'P 1'
#
loop_
_entity.id
_entity.type
_entity.pdbx_description
1 polymer ?
#
loop_
_entity_poly.entity_id
_entity_poly.type
_entity_poly.pdbx_seq_one_letter_code
_entity_poly.pdbx_strand_id
1 'polypeptide(L)' 'MENTFNKWYAKLVADCNSLSEQLGLDDLATSTLRDFVVQIARDQYKTGNRSGIKWMYRKMGSTAQQPA' A
#
# COMPACT_ATOMS: atom_id res chain seq x y z
N MET A 1 21.59 8.33 -8.90
CA MET A 1 20.23 8.26 -8.35
C MET A 1 19.95 6.80 -8.05
N GLU A 2 20.06 6.41 -6.78
CA GLU A 2 19.65 5.08 -6.36
C GLU A 2 18.13 5.03 -6.53
N ASN A 3 17.66 4.39 -7.60
CA ASN A 3 16.26 4.03 -7.74
C ASN A 3 16.01 3.02 -6.62
N THR A 4 15.54 3.48 -5.46
CA THR A 4 15.01 2.64 -4.41
C THR A 4 13.74 2.00 -4.96
N PHE A 5 13.93 1.00 -5.82
CA PHE A 5 12.89 0.10 -6.29
C PHE A 5 12.15 -0.34 -5.04
N ASN A 6 10.90 0.11 -4.92
CA ASN A 6 10.09 -0.12 -3.73
C ASN A 6 10.07 -1.62 -3.46
N LYS A 7 10.87 -2.09 -2.49
CA LYS A 7 11.13 -3.52 -2.27
C LYS A 7 9.84 -4.30 -2.06
N TRP A 8 8.85 -3.66 -1.43
CA TRP A 8 7.51 -4.21 -1.25
C TRP A 8 6.76 -4.42 -2.57
N TYR A 9 6.89 -3.51 -3.54
CA TYR A 9 6.21 -3.58 -4.83
C TYR A 9 6.79 -4.70 -5.69
N ALA A 10 8.11 -4.80 -5.76
CA ALA A 10 8.80 -5.87 -6.48
C ALA A 10 8.42 -7.25 -5.91
N LYS A 11 8.39 -7.37 -4.58
CA LYS A 11 7.96 -8.60 -3.91
C LYS A 11 6.49 -8.92 -4.21
N LEU A 12 5.58 -7.94 -4.09
CA LEU A 12 4.16 -8.14 -4.34
C LEU A 12 3.88 -8.63 -5.77
N VAL A 13 4.55 -8.05 -6.76
CA VAL A 13 4.43 -8.49 -8.16
C VAL A 13 4.95 -9.91 -8.34
N ALA A 14 6.10 -10.25 -7.75
CA ALA A 14 6.65 -11.60 -7.82
C ALA A 14 5.71 -12.64 -7.18
N ASP A 15 5.13 -12.32 -6.03
CA ASP A 15 4.18 -13.20 -5.34
C ASP A 15 2.89 -13.38 -6.18
N CYS A 16 2.35 -12.31 -6.78
CA CYS A 16 1.19 -12.39 -7.66
C CYS A 16 1.45 -13.27 -8.89
N ASN A 17 2.62 -13.11 -9.54
CA ASN A 17 2.97 -13.92 -10.70
C ASN A 17 3.11 -15.41 -10.33
N SER A 18 3.78 -15.72 -9.21
CA SER A 18 3.92 -17.10 -8.75
C SER A 18 2.56 -17.73 -8.41
N LEU A 19 1.65 -16.96 -7.82
CA LEU A 19 0.29 -17.42 -7.53
C LEU A 19 -0.50 -17.66 -8.81
N SER A 20 -0.37 -16.76 -9.79
CA SER A 20 -1.01 -16.91 -11.10
C SER A 20 -0.55 -18.17 -11.83
N GLU A 21 0.75 -18.46 -11.81
CA GLU A 21 1.32 -19.68 -12.40
C GLU A 21 0.75 -20.93 -11.72
N GLN A 22 0.69 -20.94 -10.37
CA GLN A 22 0.12 -22.05 -9.61
C GLN A 22 -1.36 -22.30 -9.91
N LEU A 23 -2.11 -21.23 -10.22
CA LEU A 23 -3.54 -21.28 -10.53
C LEU A 23 -3.82 -21.46 -12.03
N GLY A 24 -2.78 -21.50 -12.88
CA GLY A 24 -2.93 -21.64 -14.32
C GLY A 24 -3.63 -20.45 -14.99
N LEU A 25 -3.46 -19.24 -14.46
CA LEU A 25 -4.02 -18.04 -15.06
C LEU A 25 -3.28 -17.68 -16.36
N ASP A 26 -4.02 -17.22 -17.35
CA ASP A 26 -3.42 -16.63 -18.56
C ASP A 26 -2.79 -15.26 -18.27
N ASP A 27 -2.03 -14.73 -19.24
CA ASP A 27 -1.30 -13.46 -19.09
C ASP A 27 -2.24 -12.28 -18.81
N LEU A 28 -3.44 -12.28 -19.41
CA LEU A 28 -4.42 -11.21 -19.25
C LEU A 28 -5.00 -11.24 -17.82
N ALA A 29 -5.43 -12.40 -17.34
CA ALA A 29 -5.93 -12.59 -16.00
C ALA A 29 -4.84 -12.30 -14.95
N THR A 30 -3.60 -12.70 -15.22
CA THR A 30 -2.44 -12.40 -14.37
C THR A 30 -2.18 -10.91 -14.25
N SER A 31 -2.18 -10.19 -15.39
CA SER A 31 -2.01 -8.73 -15.38
C SER A 31 -3.16 -8.03 -14.64
N THR A 32 -4.40 -8.49 -14.84
CA THR A 32 -5.60 -7.97 -14.18
C THR A 32 -5.53 -8.16 -12.66
N LEU A 33 -5.13 -9.36 -12.20
CA LEU A 33 -4.95 -9.67 -10.79
C LEU A 33 -3.90 -8.76 -10.15
N ARG A 34 -2.75 -8.63 -10.80
CA ARG A 34 -1.65 -7.79 -10.31
C ARG A 34 -2.09 -6.33 -10.19
N ASP A 35 -2.77 -5.79 -11.18
CA ASP A 35 -3.22 -4.40 -11.19
C ASP A 35 -4.25 -4.14 -10.09
N PHE A 36 -5.20 -5.06 -9.90
CA PHE A 36 -6.16 -5.01 -8.80
C PHE A 36 -5.46 -4.97 -7.43
N VAL A 37 -4.55 -5.91 -7.17
CA VAL A 37 -3.85 -6.01 -5.89
C VAL A 37 -2.99 -4.77 -5.62
N VAL A 38 -2.28 -4.26 -6.65
CA VAL A 38 -1.48 -3.04 -6.54
C VAL A 38 -2.34 -1.81 -6.25
N GLN A 39 -3.52 -1.71 -6.87
CA GLN A 39 -4.46 -0.62 -6.61
C GLN A 39 -4.93 -0.64 -5.15
N ILE A 40 -5.37 -1.79 -4.64
CA ILE A 40 -5.77 -1.94 -3.25
C ILE A 40 -4.63 -1.56 -2.30
N ALA A 41 -3.41 -2.04 -2.56
CA ALA A 41 -2.25 -1.69 -1.73
C ALA A 41 -1.99 -0.18 -1.68
N ARG A 42 -2.12 0.52 -2.82
CA ARG A 42 -1.99 1.99 -2.89
C ARG A 42 -3.09 2.70 -2.12
N ASP A 43 -4.33 2.24 -2.21
CA ASP A 43 -5.47 2.87 -1.53
C ASP A 43 -5.40 2.68 -0.02
N GLN A 44 -4.97 1.51 0.44
CA GLN A 44 -4.71 1.25 1.85
C GLN A 44 -3.56 2.10 2.38
N TYR A 45 -2.47 2.24 1.63
CA TYR A 45 -1.35 3.12 2.00
C TYR A 45 -1.80 4.58 2.16
N LYS A 46 -2.59 5.10 1.21
CA LYS A 46 -3.17 6.46 1.29
C LYS A 46 -4.09 6.62 2.49
N THR A 47 -4.96 5.64 2.74
CA THR A 47 -5.92 5.66 3.85
C THR A 47 -5.22 5.60 5.20
N GLY A 48 -4.21 4.75 5.33
CA GLY A 48 -3.34 4.65 6.51
C GLY A 48 -2.63 5.98 6.78
N ASN A 49 -2.01 6.57 5.75
CA ASN A 49 -1.35 7.87 5.88
C ASN A 49 -2.33 8.98 6.29
N ARG A 50 -3.51 9.05 5.66
CA ARG A 50 -4.55 10.02 6.02
C ARG A 50 -4.99 9.87 7.48
N SER A 51 -5.15 8.64 7.94
CA SER A 51 -5.55 8.32 9.31
C SER A 51 -4.46 8.69 10.32
N GLY A 52 -3.19 8.39 10.00
CA GLY A 52 -2.03 8.78 10.80
C GLY A 52 -1.86 10.30 10.91
N ILE A 53 -2.00 11.01 9.79
CA ILE A 53 -1.98 12.49 9.76
C ILE A 53 -3.12 13.05 10.62
N LYS A 54 -4.34 12.54 10.48
CA LYS A 54 -5.49 12.98 11.30
C LYS A 54 -5.27 12.71 12.78
N TRP A 55 -4.71 11.56 13.13
CA TRP A 55 -4.34 11.24 14.51
C TRP A 55 -3.29 12.21 15.06
N MET A 56 -2.25 12.52 14.27
CA MET A 56 -1.20 13.45 14.64
C MET A 56 -1.77 14.86 14.90
N TYR A 57 -2.62 15.38 14.00
CA TYR A 57 -3.30 16.65 14.20
C TYR A 57 -4.19 16.66 15.44
N ARG A 58 -4.94 15.58 15.69
CA ARG A 58 -5.74 15.45 16.92
C ARG A 58 -4.84 15.51 18.15
N LYS A 59 -3.70 14.81 18.15
CA LYS A 59 -2.76 14.80 19.28
C LYS A 59 -2.13 16.18 19.50
N MET A 60 -1.68 16.86 18.44
CA MET A 60 -1.11 18.22 18.52
C MET A 60 -2.14 19.25 19.02
N GLY A 61 -3.38 19.18 18.54
CA GLY A 61 -4.48 20.01 19.03
C GLY A 61 -4.88 19.69 20.47
N SER A 62 -4.76 18.43 20.90
CA SER A 62 -5.02 18.02 22.29
C SER A 62 -3.93 18.51 23.25
N THR A 63 -2.66 18.57 22.81
CA THR A 63 -1.55 19.14 23.61
C THR A 63 -1.60 20.66 23.76
N ALA A 64 -2.40 21.37 22.96
CA ALA A 64 -2.60 22.82 23.10
C ALA A 64 -3.65 23.18 24.19
N GLN A 65 -4.36 22.18 24.73
CA GLN A 65 -5.40 22.35 25.75
C GLN A 65 -4.96 21.72 27.09
N GLN A 66 -3.82 22.15 27.63
CA GLN A 66 -3.56 22.06 29.07
C GLN A 66 -3.26 23.47 29.60
N PRO A 67 -4.25 24.22 30.10
CA PRO A 67 -4.00 25.24 31.10
C PRO A 67 -3.90 24.59 32.49
N ALA A 68 -2.95 25.10 33.27
CA ALA A 68 -2.59 24.90 34.68
C ALA A 68 -3.51 24.05 35.58
#